data_AF-A0A3B8RZ38-F1
#
_entry.id   AF-A0A3B8RZ38-F1
#
_cell.length_a   1.000
_cell.length_b   1.000
_cell.length_c   1.000
_cell.angle_alpha   90.00
_cell.angle_beta   90.00
_cell.angle_gamma   90.00
#
_symmetry.space_group_name_H-M   'P 1'
#
loop_
_entity.id
_entity.type
_entity.pdbx_description
1 polymer ?
#
loop_
_entity_poly.entity_id
_entity_poly.type
_entity_poly.pdbx_seq_one_letter_code
_entity_poly.pdbx_strand_id
1 'polypeptide(L)'
;EKAQDSHNLALADYIAPKESRLKDYIGAFAVTAGIGIERIVQQFEKDYDDYNSIMMKALADRLAEAFAEHLHELVRKKYWGYSSEENLSSDELIKETYQGIRPAPGYPA
;
A
#
# COMPACT_ATOMS: atom_id res chain seq x y z
N GLU A 1 -1.83 16.37 24.30
CA GLU A 1 -1.68 15.56 25.52
C GLU A 1 -1.74 14.09 25.14
N LYS A 2 -0.78 13.26 25.56
CA LYS A 2 -0.94 11.80 25.47
C LYS A 2 -1.92 11.38 26.56
N ALA A 3 -2.97 10.64 26.20
CA ALA A 3 -3.86 10.04 27.17
C ALA A 3 -3.03 9.16 28.13
N GLN A 4 -3.38 9.18 29.41
CA GLN A 4 -2.57 8.71 30.55
C GLN A 4 -2.29 7.19 30.56
N ASP A 5 -2.67 6.48 29.50
CA ASP A 5 -2.59 5.02 29.32
C ASP A 5 -2.10 4.60 27.91
N SER A 6 -1.51 5.53 27.13
CA SER A 6 -1.04 5.19 25.78
C SER A 6 0.34 4.53 25.82
N HIS A 7 0.45 3.29 25.35
CA HIS A 7 1.73 2.63 25.11
C HIS A 7 2.57 3.39 24.06
N ASN A 8 3.89 3.36 24.20
CA ASN A 8 4.79 3.78 23.12
C ASN A 8 4.89 2.62 22.13
N LEU A 9 4.09 2.67 21.07
CA LEU A 9 4.02 1.61 20.08
C LEU A 9 5.21 1.65 19.12
N ALA A 10 5.74 0.48 18.80
CA ALA A 10 6.63 0.26 17.67
C ALA A 10 6.00 -0.76 16.71
N LEU A 11 6.25 -0.67 15.40
CA LEU A 11 5.75 -1.65 14.42
C LEU A 11 6.16 -3.09 14.74
N ALA A 12 7.31 -3.26 15.43
CA ALA A 12 7.78 -4.58 15.87
C ALA A 12 6.86 -5.23 16.92
N ASP A 13 6.07 -4.45 17.66
CA ASP A 13 5.18 -4.95 18.72
C ASP A 13 4.01 -5.77 18.15
N TYR A 14 3.74 -5.66 16.85
CA TYR A 14 2.73 -6.46 16.14
C TYR A 14 3.23 -7.82 15.64
N ILE A 15 4.51 -8.14 15.88
CA ILE A 15 5.11 -9.43 15.53
C ILE A 15 5.41 -10.20 16.82
N ALA A 16 5.10 -11.49 16.84
CA ALA A 16 5.32 -12.33 18.01
C ALA A 16 6.80 -12.28 18.45
N PRO A 17 7.08 -11.96 19.73
CA PRO A 17 8.44 -11.92 20.23
C PRO A 17 9.06 -13.31 20.19
N LYS A 18 10.38 -13.39 19.97
CA LYS A 18 11.10 -14.65 19.77
C LYS A 18 10.93 -15.61 20.96
N GLU A 19 10.81 -15.06 22.15
CA GLU A 19 10.63 -15.78 23.42
C GLU A 19 9.28 -16.52 23.49
N SER A 20 8.26 -16.04 22.77
CA SER A 20 6.93 -16.68 22.69
C SER A 20 6.96 -18.03 21.98
N ARG A 21 8.00 -18.30 21.17
CA ARG A 21 8.14 -19.48 20.30
C ARG A 21 6.98 -19.67 19.31
N LEU A 22 6.15 -18.64 19.11
CA LEU A 22 5.15 -18.62 18.06
C LEU A 22 5.84 -18.41 16.72
N LYS A 23 5.34 -19.09 15.68
CA LYS A 23 5.79 -18.87 14.32
C LYS A 23 4.96 -17.74 13.71
N ASP A 24 5.63 -16.63 13.46
CA ASP A 24 5.02 -15.44 12.87
C ASP A 24 5.69 -15.07 11.55
N TYR A 25 5.08 -14.15 10.80
CA TYR A 25 5.46 -13.82 9.43
C TYR A 25 5.36 -12.32 9.18
N ILE A 26 6.12 -11.85 8.19
CA ILE A 26 6.02 -10.49 7.67
C ILE A 26 6.12 -10.55 6.14
N GLY A 27 5.35 -9.68 5.46
CA GLY A 27 5.37 -9.54 4.01
C GLY A 27 5.86 -8.16 3.58
N ALA A 28 6.37 -8.06 2.36
CA ALA A 28 6.75 -6.79 1.74
C ALA A 28 6.44 -6.84 0.24
N PHE A 29 6.15 -5.69 -0.36
CA PHE A 29 5.92 -5.57 -1.80
C PHE A 29 6.42 -4.22 -2.33
N ALA A 30 6.65 -4.17 -3.64
CA ALA A 30 6.89 -2.96 -4.41
C ALA A 30 6.11 -3.06 -5.72
N VAL A 31 5.40 -1.99 -6.07
CA VAL A 31 4.57 -1.91 -7.28
C VAL A 31 4.90 -0.66 -8.08
N THR A 32 4.61 -0.70 -9.37
CA THR A 32 4.68 0.45 -10.27
C THR A 32 3.55 0.36 -11.29
N ALA A 33 3.05 1.51 -11.75
CA ALA A 33 2.08 1.57 -12.85
C ALA A 33 2.68 1.22 -14.22
N GLY A 34 4.01 1.04 -14.30
CA GLY A 34 4.70 0.63 -15.51
C GLY A 34 6.06 1.31 -15.63
N ILE A 35 7.01 0.60 -16.25
CA ILE A 35 8.35 1.13 -16.54
C ILE A 35 8.27 1.90 -17.87
N GLY A 36 8.85 3.11 -17.92
CA GLY A 36 9.01 3.86 -19.16
C GLY A 36 7.99 4.97 -19.40
N ILE A 37 7.24 5.36 -18.37
CA ILE A 37 6.36 6.54 -18.43
C ILE A 37 7.12 7.82 -18.72
N GLU A 38 8.38 7.90 -18.30
CA GLU A 38 9.25 9.06 -18.46
C GLU A 38 9.39 9.43 -19.93
N ARG A 39 9.47 8.44 -20.82
CA ARG A 39 9.58 8.66 -22.26
C ARG A 39 8.31 9.30 -22.83
N ILE A 40 7.14 8.88 -22.35
CA ILE A 40 5.84 9.40 -22.80
C ILE A 40 5.66 10.84 -22.30
N VAL A 41 5.95 11.07 -21.02
CA VAL A 41 5.93 12.41 -20.41
C VAL A 41 6.87 13.37 -21.14
N GLN A 42 8.10 12.94 -21.43
CA GLN A 42 9.07 13.76 -22.16
C GLN A 42 8.61 14.09 -23.58
N GLN A 43 7.83 13.21 -24.22
CA GLN A 43 7.25 13.50 -25.53
C GLN A 43 6.19 14.61 -25.41
N PHE A 44 5.26 14.50 -24.46
CA PHE A 44 4.27 15.55 -24.22
C PHE A 44 4.91 16.90 -23.85
N GLU A 45 5.95 16.89 -23.02
CA GLU A 45 6.68 18.12 -22.66
C GLU A 45 7.40 18.75 -23.86
N LYS A 46 7.94 17.94 -24.79
CA LYS A 46 8.55 18.43 -26.03
C LYS A 46 7.52 19.04 -26.99
N ASP A 47 6.32 18.49 -26.99
CA ASP A 47 5.21 18.95 -27.83
C ASP A 47 4.46 20.14 -27.19
N TYR A 48 4.94 20.66 -26.06
CA TYR A 48 4.31 21.72 -25.24
C TYR A 48 2.88 21.36 -24.79
N ASP A 49 2.63 20.06 -24.59
CA ASP A 49 1.37 19.50 -24.13
C ASP A 49 1.42 19.23 -22.61
N ASP A 50 1.39 20.31 -21.84
CA ASP A 50 1.47 20.24 -20.38
C ASP A 50 0.29 19.48 -19.77
N TYR A 51 -0.90 19.57 -20.39
CA TYR A 51 -2.10 18.87 -19.92
C TYR A 51 -1.90 17.36 -19.94
N ASN A 52 -1.48 16.80 -21.07
CA ASN A 52 -1.27 15.36 -21.16
C ASN A 52 -0.05 14.89 -20.37
N SER A 53 1.00 15.72 -20.24
CA SER A 53 2.12 15.43 -19.33
C SER A 53 1.66 15.27 -17.88
N ILE A 54 0.88 16.22 -17.36
CA ILE A 54 0.34 16.18 -16.00
C ILE A 54 -0.67 15.04 -15.85
N MET A 55 -1.56 14.87 -16.81
CA MET A 55 -2.57 13.79 -16.78
C MET A 55 -1.92 12.41 -16.74
N MET A 56 -0.87 12.20 -17.54
CA MET A 56 -0.15 10.92 -17.56
C MET A 56 0.52 10.63 -16.22
N LYS A 57 1.19 11.63 -15.61
CA LYS A 57 1.78 11.50 -14.27
C LYS A 57 0.70 11.17 -13.22
N ALA A 58 -0.43 11.87 -13.25
CA ALA A 58 -1.53 11.65 -12.32
C ALA A 58 -2.13 10.24 -12.47
N LEU A 59 -2.37 9.77 -13.70
CA LEU A 59 -2.89 8.43 -13.95
C LEU A 59 -1.94 7.35 -13.44
N ALA A 60 -0.63 7.51 -13.64
CA ALA A 60 0.34 6.55 -13.18
C ALA A 60 0.42 6.46 -11.66
N ASP A 61 0.34 7.60 -10.98
CA ASP A 61 0.26 7.65 -9.53
C ASP A 61 -1.01 6.91 -9.02
N ARG A 62 -2.18 7.19 -9.60
CA ARG A 62 -3.43 6.49 -9.26
C ARG A 62 -3.37 4.99 -9.54
N LEU A 63 -2.74 4.57 -10.64
CA LEU A 63 -2.57 3.16 -10.99
C LEU A 63 -1.60 2.44 -10.05
N ALA A 64 -0.52 3.10 -9.62
CA ALA A 64 0.42 2.53 -8.66
C ALA A 64 -0.25 2.30 -7.29
N GLU A 65 -1.02 3.28 -6.81
CA GLU A 65 -1.82 3.13 -5.58
C GLU A 65 -2.89 2.04 -5.70
N ALA A 66 -3.63 2.00 -6.83
CA ALA A 66 -4.62 0.97 -7.07
C ALA A 66 -4.01 -0.44 -7.09
N PHE A 67 -2.80 -0.58 -7.64
CA PHE A 67 -2.08 -1.85 -7.61
C PHE A 67 -1.62 -2.20 -6.18
N ALA A 68 -1.17 -1.23 -5.38
CA ALA A 68 -0.85 -1.48 -3.98
C ALA A 68 -2.07 -2.00 -3.21
N GLU A 69 -3.25 -1.41 -3.40
CA GLU A 69 -4.51 -1.86 -2.77
C GLU A 69 -4.90 -3.28 -3.23
N HIS A 70 -4.89 -3.51 -4.54
CA HIS A 70 -5.28 -4.81 -5.10
C HIS A 70 -4.30 -5.92 -4.70
N LEU A 71 -3.00 -5.66 -4.71
CA LEU A 71 -2.00 -6.63 -4.27
C LEU A 71 -2.16 -6.92 -2.77
N HIS A 72 -2.43 -5.89 -1.95
CA HIS A 72 -2.70 -6.09 -0.54
C HIS A 72 -3.95 -6.98 -0.33
N GLU A 73 -5.04 -6.72 -1.06
CA GLU A 73 -6.24 -7.58 -1.05
C GLU A 73 -5.91 -9.05 -1.39
N LEU A 74 -5.11 -9.29 -2.45
CA LEU A 74 -4.66 -10.63 -2.81
C LEU A 74 -3.77 -11.27 -1.73
N VAL A 75 -2.95 -10.48 -1.04
CA VAL A 75 -2.16 -10.98 0.10
C VAL A 75 -3.08 -11.45 1.21
N ARG A 76 -4.07 -10.65 1.61
CA ARG A 76 -5.02 -11.02 2.67
C ARG A 76 -5.83 -12.27 2.31
N LYS A 77 -6.31 -12.35 1.07
CA LYS A 77 -7.23 -13.41 0.62
C LYS A 77 -6.53 -14.69 0.17
N LYS A 78 -5.36 -14.59 -0.48
CA LYS A 78 -4.74 -15.71 -1.21
C LYS A 78 -3.32 -16.03 -0.78
N TYR A 79 -2.41 -15.06 -0.77
CA TYR A 79 -0.99 -15.36 -0.54
C TYR A 79 -0.68 -15.62 0.93
N TRP A 80 -1.20 -14.78 1.82
CA TRP A 80 -1.19 -14.99 3.26
C TRP A 80 -2.44 -15.74 3.71
N GLY A 81 -3.60 -15.35 3.16
CA GLY A 81 -4.83 -16.15 3.26
C GLY A 81 -5.49 -16.15 4.63
N TYR A 82 -5.21 -15.15 5.49
CA TYR A 82 -5.88 -15.03 6.79
C TYR A 82 -7.32 -14.49 6.69
N SER A 83 -7.72 -13.99 5.52
CA SER A 83 -9.05 -13.42 5.27
C SER A 83 -9.61 -13.91 3.91
N SER A 84 -9.67 -15.23 3.70
CA SER A 84 -10.03 -15.82 2.39
C SER A 84 -11.44 -15.47 1.91
N GLU A 85 -12.38 -15.30 2.84
CA GLU A 85 -13.79 -14.97 2.57
C GLU A 85 -14.06 -13.45 2.52
N GLU A 86 -13.02 -12.62 2.54
CA GLU A 86 -13.15 -11.16 2.47
C GLU A 86 -13.85 -10.72 1.18
N ASN A 87 -14.91 -9.94 1.33
CA ASN A 87 -15.67 -9.37 0.22
C ASN A 87 -16.03 -7.91 0.50
N LEU A 88 -15.01 -7.05 0.45
CA LEU A 88 -15.15 -5.61 0.68
C LEU A 88 -15.41 -4.87 -0.64
N SER A 89 -16.24 -3.83 -0.56
CA SER A 89 -16.40 -2.85 -1.63
C SER A 89 -15.17 -1.93 -1.75
N SER A 90 -15.05 -1.22 -2.87
CA SER A 90 -13.97 -0.24 -3.06
C SER A 90 -13.97 0.84 -1.98
N ASP A 91 -15.15 1.29 -1.52
CA ASP A 91 -15.26 2.31 -0.48
C ASP A 91 -14.80 1.79 0.90
N GLU A 92 -15.03 0.51 1.16
CA GLU A 92 -14.56 -0.17 2.38
C GLU A 92 -13.05 -0.37 2.36
N LEU A 93 -12.48 -0.71 1.19
CA LEU A 93 -11.02 -0.76 1.00
C LEU A 93 -10.36 0.60 1.27
N ILE A 94 -10.93 1.69 0.73
CA ILE A 94 -10.42 3.06 0.97
C ILE A 94 -10.51 3.44 2.45
N LYS A 95 -11.53 2.95 3.17
CA LYS A 95 -11.69 3.15 4.61
C LYS A 95 -10.83 2.21 5.47
N GLU A 96 -10.04 1.34 4.84
CA GLU A 96 -9.15 0.39 5.49
C GLU A 96 -9.87 -0.53 6.50
N THR A 97 -11.11 -0.94 6.19
CA THR A 97 -11.92 -1.76 7.11
C THR A 97 -11.51 -3.24 7.17
N TYR A 98 -10.42 -3.60 6.51
CA TYR A 98 -9.82 -4.94 6.56
C TYR A 98 -8.92 -5.12 7.80
N GLN A 99 -8.67 -6.37 8.16
CA GLN A 99 -7.63 -6.70 9.14
C GLN A 99 -6.24 -6.59 8.50
N GLY A 100 -5.28 -6.00 9.23
CA GLY A 100 -3.88 -5.89 8.81
C GLY A 100 -3.51 -4.48 8.30
N ILE A 101 -2.20 -4.21 8.22
CA ILE A 101 -1.64 -2.93 7.78
C ILE A 101 -0.55 -3.14 6.73
N ARG A 102 -0.32 -2.14 5.88
CA ARG A 102 0.75 -2.12 4.87
C ARG A 102 1.64 -0.87 4.98
N PRO A 103 2.32 -0.65 6.13
CA PRO A 103 3.09 0.56 6.38
C PRO A 103 4.19 0.75 5.32
N ALA A 104 4.33 1.96 4.82
CA ALA A 104 5.31 2.32 3.80
C ALA A 104 6.47 3.14 4.41
N PRO A 105 7.74 2.78 4.14
CA PRO A 105 8.88 3.59 4.57
C PRO A 105 8.76 5.04 4.10
N GLY A 106 8.98 5.99 4.99
CA GLY A 106 8.84 7.42 4.73
C GLY A 106 7.51 8.02 5.22
N TYR A 107 6.53 7.20 5.60
CA TYR A 107 5.30 7.66 6.23
C TYR A 107 5.37 7.51 7.76
N PRO A 108 4.75 8.44 8.53
CA PRO A 108 4.45 8.20 9.94
C PRO A 108 3.55 6.98 10.07
N ALA A 109 3.91 6.05 10.96
CA ALA A 109 3.16 4.85 11.29
C ALA A 109 2.48 4.99 12.66
#